data_AF-A0A934U106-F1
#
_entry.id   AF-A0A934U106-F1
#
_cell.length_a   1.000
_cell.length_b   1.000
_cell.length_c   1.000
_cell.angle_alpha   90.00
_cell.angle_beta   90.00
_cell.angle_gamma   90.00
#
_symmetry.space_group_name_H-M   'P 1'
#
loop_
_entity.id
_entity.type
_entity.pdbx_description
1 polymer ?
#
loop_
_entity_poly.entity_id
_entity_poly.type
_entity_poly.pdbx_seq_one_letter_code
_entity_poly.pdbx_strand_id
1 'polypeptide(L)'
;MNSTNKNNTSSTAAKEKQSFFRSNPVINRLNKVEERAGYDEKAAGYGRITIKTAFFLLVTVAGMMAYLVMNATVFANQPQELAFNYKGFEVSTSFMQLGFFVGASILAIITQIISAFARPIIPVTGTIYSFCQGFVISFIVFTVIKGYEYLGLLALVITVAIVLTMGILYSAKIIKVTKKFRMVMLSLFVTMISVSIISFLGYLIPFTRPFVASILGNFWISLGLTIISIIIASLFLITDFATIDHVVTNKLPAKYEWSAAFGLAFTVLWIYVKILDLLIQIVGHSKN
;
A
#
# COMPACT_ATOMS: atom_id res chain seq x y z
N MET A 1 -62.57 -3.63 -46.86
CA MET A 1 -61.27 -4.31 -47.08
C MET A 1 -60.22 -3.23 -47.30
N ASN A 2 -59.53 -2.77 -46.24
CA ASN A 2 -58.23 -3.28 -45.73
C ASN A 2 -57.08 -3.09 -46.73
N SER A 3 -55.87 -2.65 -46.40
CA SER A 3 -55.25 -2.04 -45.21
C SER A 3 -53.73 -2.05 -45.49
N THR A 4 -53.20 -1.20 -46.38
CA THR A 4 -51.78 -1.36 -46.78
C THR A 4 -51.15 -0.04 -47.26
N ASN A 5 -51.09 1.00 -46.42
CA ASN A 5 -50.13 2.08 -46.68
C ASN A 5 -49.73 2.93 -45.46
N LYS A 6 -49.45 2.31 -44.31
CA LYS A 6 -48.93 3.03 -43.12
C LYS A 6 -47.54 2.58 -42.65
N ASN A 7 -46.94 1.56 -43.27
CA ASN A 7 -45.69 0.96 -42.78
C ASN A 7 -44.41 1.48 -43.47
N ASN A 8 -44.52 2.18 -44.61
CA ASN A 8 -43.35 2.68 -45.35
C ASN A 8 -42.93 4.11 -44.99
N THR A 9 -43.79 4.91 -44.35
CA THR A 9 -43.46 6.31 -44.00
C THR A 9 -42.72 6.41 -42.65
N SER A 10 -42.95 5.48 -41.72
CA SER A 10 -42.30 5.46 -40.40
C SER A 10 -40.84 4.97 -40.46
N SER A 11 -40.51 4.04 -41.36
CA SER A 11 -39.16 3.50 -41.54
C SER A 11 -38.19 4.52 -42.17
N THR A 12 -38.68 5.30 -43.14
CA THR A 12 -37.88 6.30 -43.86
C THR A 12 -37.61 7.52 -43.00
N ALA A 13 -38.60 8.01 -42.24
CA ALA A 13 -38.42 9.12 -41.29
C ALA A 13 -37.49 8.76 -40.10
N ALA A 14 -37.48 7.50 -39.67
CA ALA A 14 -36.55 7.01 -38.65
C ALA A 14 -35.11 6.90 -39.18
N LYS A 15 -34.92 6.42 -40.42
CA LYS A 15 -33.61 6.40 -41.09
C LYS A 15 -33.08 7.80 -41.39
N GLU A 16 -33.95 8.73 -41.76
CA GLU A 16 -33.58 10.11 -42.07
C GLU A 16 -33.18 10.89 -40.80
N LYS A 17 -33.93 10.73 -39.69
CA LYS A 17 -33.51 11.24 -38.37
C LYS A 17 -32.15 10.67 -37.94
N GLN A 18 -31.92 9.36 -38.09
CA GLN A 18 -30.61 8.75 -37.78
C GLN A 18 -29.48 9.29 -38.67
N SER A 19 -29.75 9.60 -39.94
CA SER A 19 -28.76 10.20 -40.85
C SER A 19 -28.46 11.66 -40.49
N PHE A 20 -29.48 12.42 -40.04
CA PHE A 20 -29.35 13.82 -39.64
C PHE A 20 -28.54 13.97 -38.34
N PHE A 21 -28.65 13.00 -37.43
CA PHE A 21 -27.80 12.94 -36.23
C PHE A 21 -26.34 12.56 -36.54
N ARG A 22 -26.06 11.90 -37.68
CA ARG A 22 -24.69 11.54 -38.11
C ARG A 22 -23.95 12.65 -38.85
N SER A 23 -24.66 13.58 -39.49
CA SER A 23 -24.05 14.70 -40.22
C SER A 23 -23.67 15.89 -39.33
N ASN A 24 -24.10 15.91 -38.07
CA ASN A 24 -23.69 16.93 -37.12
C ASN A 24 -22.28 16.64 -36.56
N PRO A 25 -21.26 17.47 -36.86
CA PRO A 25 -19.89 17.24 -36.40
C PRO A 25 -19.74 17.33 -34.88
N VAL A 26 -20.68 17.95 -34.16
CA VAL A 26 -20.70 18.00 -32.69
C VAL A 26 -21.19 16.69 -32.10
N ILE A 27 -22.29 16.14 -32.62
CA ILE A 27 -22.84 14.85 -32.14
C ILE A 27 -21.89 13.71 -32.49
N ASN A 28 -21.24 13.77 -33.65
CA ASN A 28 -20.22 12.77 -34.01
C ASN A 28 -18.95 12.88 -33.14
N ARG A 29 -18.63 14.08 -32.61
CA ARG A 29 -17.59 14.25 -31.60
C ARG A 29 -18.02 13.73 -30.24
N LEU A 30 -19.26 13.98 -29.81
CA LEU A 30 -19.81 13.43 -28.57
C LEU A 30 -19.88 11.91 -28.62
N ASN A 31 -20.38 11.32 -29.72
CA ASN A 31 -20.37 9.88 -29.93
C ASN A 31 -18.95 9.32 -30.01
N LYS A 32 -17.98 10.02 -30.61
CA LYS A 32 -16.56 9.61 -30.56
C LYS A 32 -15.95 9.74 -29.17
N VAL A 33 -16.36 10.70 -28.36
CA VAL A 33 -15.90 10.88 -26.97
C VAL A 33 -16.55 9.83 -26.07
N GLU A 34 -17.82 9.50 -26.31
CA GLU A 34 -18.59 8.48 -25.61
C GLU A 34 -18.16 7.06 -26.02
N GLU A 35 -17.87 6.82 -27.31
CA GLU A 35 -17.19 5.60 -27.78
C GLU A 35 -15.77 5.53 -27.24
N ARG A 36 -14.97 6.60 -27.24
CA ARG A 36 -13.63 6.58 -26.63
C ARG A 36 -13.70 6.38 -25.12
N ALA A 37 -14.68 6.95 -24.43
CA ALA A 37 -14.90 6.75 -23.00
C ALA A 37 -15.37 5.31 -22.69
N GLY A 38 -16.22 4.72 -23.54
CA GLY A 38 -16.73 3.36 -23.39
C GLY A 38 -15.81 2.26 -23.91
N TYR A 39 -14.91 2.56 -24.85
CA TYR A 39 -13.97 1.61 -25.47
C TYR A 39 -12.63 1.53 -24.72
N ASP A 40 -12.26 2.58 -23.96
CA ASP A 40 -10.97 2.68 -23.27
C ASP A 40 -11.01 2.33 -21.77
N GLU A 41 -12.20 2.29 -21.14
CA GLU A 41 -12.34 1.71 -19.79
C GLU A 41 -12.55 0.19 -19.87
N LYS A 42 -11.46 -0.53 -20.19
CA LYS A 42 -11.44 -1.99 -20.04
C LYS A 42 -11.85 -2.36 -18.61
N ALA A 43 -12.85 -3.22 -18.48
CA ALA A 43 -13.30 -3.72 -17.18
C ALA A 43 -12.14 -4.32 -16.38
N ALA A 44 -12.14 -4.07 -15.07
CA ALA A 44 -11.10 -4.55 -14.18
C ALA A 44 -10.96 -6.07 -14.21
N GLY A 45 -9.72 -6.58 -14.20
CA GLY A 45 -9.44 -8.02 -14.22
C GLY A 45 -8.44 -8.47 -13.15
N TYR A 46 -8.63 -9.69 -12.61
CA TYR A 46 -7.78 -10.28 -11.57
C TYR A 46 -6.29 -10.29 -11.96
N GLY A 47 -5.97 -10.79 -13.17
CA GLY A 47 -4.57 -10.89 -13.61
C GLY A 47 -3.86 -9.54 -13.70
N ARG A 48 -4.56 -8.47 -14.09
CA ARG A 48 -3.98 -7.13 -14.16
C ARG A 48 -3.71 -6.55 -12.78
N ILE A 49 -4.59 -6.81 -11.82
CA ILE A 49 -4.40 -6.40 -10.43
C ILE A 49 -3.17 -7.11 -9.85
N THR A 50 -3.03 -8.42 -10.04
CA THR A 50 -1.85 -9.17 -9.59
C THR A 50 -0.55 -8.63 -10.19
N ILE A 51 -0.53 -8.34 -11.50
CA ILE A 51 0.65 -7.76 -12.18
C ILE A 51 0.99 -6.39 -11.59
N LYS A 52 -0.03 -5.53 -11.34
CA LYS A 52 0.18 -4.20 -10.74
C LYS A 52 0.65 -4.29 -9.29
N THR A 53 0.15 -5.24 -8.50
CA THR A 53 0.64 -5.48 -7.13
C THR A 53 2.09 -5.97 -7.17
N ALA A 54 2.41 -6.92 -8.05
CA ALA A 54 3.78 -7.40 -8.23
C ALA A 54 4.72 -6.27 -8.67
N PHE A 55 4.27 -5.37 -9.55
CA PHE A 55 5.00 -4.18 -9.92
C PHE A 55 5.36 -3.30 -8.69
N PHE A 56 4.40 -2.99 -7.82
CA PHE A 56 4.67 -2.22 -6.60
C PHE A 56 5.68 -2.91 -5.68
N LEU A 57 5.58 -4.24 -5.51
CA LEU A 57 6.52 -5.00 -4.70
C LEU A 57 7.94 -5.03 -5.33
N LEU A 58 8.04 -5.16 -6.65
CA LEU A 58 9.32 -5.09 -7.37
C LEU A 58 9.94 -3.70 -7.27
N VAL A 59 9.14 -2.64 -7.29
CA VAL A 59 9.61 -1.27 -7.07
C VAL A 59 10.17 -1.11 -5.64
N THR A 60 9.56 -1.76 -4.64
CA THR A 60 10.14 -1.82 -3.30
C THR A 60 11.50 -2.53 -3.30
N VAL A 61 11.65 -3.64 -4.03
CA VAL A 61 12.96 -4.30 -4.20
C VAL A 61 13.97 -3.37 -4.89
N ALA A 62 13.56 -2.61 -5.90
CA ALA A 62 14.42 -1.62 -6.52
C ALA A 62 14.85 -0.52 -5.54
N GLY A 63 13.95 -0.06 -4.66
CA GLY A 63 14.28 0.87 -3.57
C GLY A 63 15.28 0.27 -2.56
N MET A 64 15.12 -1.01 -2.22
CA MET A 64 16.06 -1.73 -1.36
C MET A 64 17.45 -1.83 -2.01
N MET A 65 17.50 -2.17 -3.30
CA MET A 65 18.75 -2.25 -4.06
C MET A 65 19.43 -0.89 -4.19
N ALA A 66 18.66 0.17 -4.42
CA ALA A 66 19.19 1.53 -4.48
C ALA A 66 19.87 1.93 -3.16
N TYR A 67 19.24 1.60 -2.02
CA TYR A 67 19.84 1.80 -0.71
C TYR A 67 21.16 1.03 -0.56
N LEU A 68 21.19 -0.25 -0.94
CA LEU A 68 22.37 -1.08 -0.83
C LEU A 68 23.56 -0.54 -1.64
N VAL A 69 23.30 -0.10 -2.87
CA VAL A 69 24.31 0.55 -3.71
C VAL A 69 24.82 1.82 -3.03
N MET A 70 23.93 2.70 -2.56
CA MET A 70 24.34 3.93 -1.87
C MET A 70 25.11 3.64 -0.58
N ASN A 71 24.75 2.58 0.15
CA ASN A 71 25.45 2.16 1.35
C ASN A 71 26.87 1.71 1.04
N ALA A 72 27.07 0.94 -0.02
CA ALA A 72 28.38 0.45 -0.43
C ALA A 72 29.27 1.54 -1.06
N THR A 73 28.71 2.47 -1.84
CA THR A 73 29.51 3.46 -2.59
C THR A 73 29.65 4.79 -1.88
N VAL A 74 28.58 5.26 -1.23
CA VAL A 74 28.52 6.61 -0.65
C VAL A 74 28.70 6.56 0.86
N PHE A 75 27.86 5.80 1.57
CA PHE A 75 27.83 5.84 3.04
C PHE A 75 29.01 5.12 3.70
N ALA A 76 29.56 4.07 3.06
CA ALA A 76 30.74 3.36 3.57
C ALA A 76 32.00 4.24 3.67
N ASN A 77 32.09 5.28 2.84
CA ASN A 77 33.26 6.17 2.77
C ASN A 77 33.14 7.40 3.68
N GLN A 78 32.05 7.52 4.44
CA GLN A 78 31.78 8.66 5.31
C GLN A 78 32.08 8.31 6.77
N PRO A 79 32.53 9.28 7.59
CA PRO A 79 32.72 9.06 9.01
C PRO A 79 31.37 8.72 9.69
N GLN A 80 31.38 7.68 10.53
CA GLN A 80 30.22 7.28 11.33
C GLN A 80 30.24 8.05 12.65
N GLU A 81 29.67 9.25 12.63
CA GLU A 81 29.72 10.20 13.75
C GLU A 81 28.59 10.01 14.77
N LEU A 82 27.49 9.34 14.38
CA LEU A 82 26.33 9.14 15.23
C LEU A 82 26.23 7.68 15.65
N ALA A 83 26.31 7.46 16.97
CA ALA A 83 26.05 6.17 17.59
C ALA A 83 24.87 6.29 18.57
N PHE A 84 23.87 5.42 18.43
CA PHE A 84 22.76 5.33 19.37
C PHE A 84 22.28 3.90 19.53
N ASN A 85 21.70 3.58 20.68
CA ASN A 85 21.09 2.27 20.90
C ASN A 85 19.62 2.29 20.44
N TYR A 86 19.26 1.35 19.56
CA TYR A 86 17.89 1.10 19.16
C TYR A 86 17.51 -0.34 19.50
N LYS A 87 16.63 -0.50 20.50
CA LYS A 87 16.09 -1.81 20.92
C LYS A 87 17.19 -2.87 21.14
N GLY A 88 18.31 -2.50 21.78
CA GLY A 88 19.42 -3.43 22.03
C GLY A 88 20.42 -3.58 20.86
N PHE A 89 20.25 -2.81 19.78
CA PHE A 89 21.23 -2.74 18.68
C PHE A 89 21.99 -1.43 18.72
N GLU A 90 23.32 -1.51 18.63
CA GLU A 90 24.18 -0.34 18.48
C GLU A 90 24.18 0.11 17.02
N VAL A 91 23.54 1.25 16.75
CA VAL A 91 23.41 1.80 15.41
C VAL A 91 24.48 2.85 15.22
N SER A 92 25.39 2.61 14.27
CA SER A 92 26.40 3.58 13.84
C SER A 92 26.06 4.10 12.44
N THR A 93 25.81 5.39 12.31
CA THR A 93 25.35 6.03 11.06
C THR A 93 26.03 7.37 10.82
N SER A 94 26.08 7.79 9.55
CA SER A 94 26.46 9.17 9.18
C SER A 94 25.26 10.10 9.16
N PHE A 95 25.47 11.42 9.30
CA PHE A 95 24.43 12.43 9.16
C PHE A 95 23.73 12.38 7.80
N MET A 96 24.50 12.15 6.73
CA MET A 96 23.96 12.05 5.39
C MET A 96 23.03 10.84 5.24
N GLN A 97 23.45 9.67 5.71
CA GLN A 97 22.65 8.44 5.67
C GLN A 97 21.34 8.60 6.45
N LEU A 98 21.39 9.25 7.62
CA LEU A 98 20.20 9.59 8.39
C LEU A 98 19.30 10.60 7.65
N GLY A 99 19.88 11.60 6.99
CA GLY A 99 19.16 12.57 6.17
C GLY A 99 18.38 11.92 5.03
N PHE A 100 19.00 10.95 4.32
CA PHE A 100 18.31 10.17 3.29
C PHE A 100 17.19 9.30 3.87
N PHE A 101 17.41 8.66 5.02
CA PHE A 101 16.37 7.87 5.71
C PHE A 101 15.16 8.72 6.10
N VAL A 102 15.39 9.88 6.71
CA VAL A 102 14.32 10.81 7.10
C VAL A 102 13.61 11.36 5.87
N GLY A 103 14.36 11.76 4.84
CA GLY A 103 13.80 12.24 3.58
C GLY A 103 12.91 11.20 2.89
N ALA A 104 13.38 9.94 2.80
CA ALA A 104 12.59 8.84 2.26
C ALA A 104 11.33 8.55 3.08
N SER A 105 11.43 8.60 4.42
CA SER A 105 10.28 8.37 5.32
C SER A 105 9.21 9.46 5.16
N ILE A 106 9.62 10.73 5.09
CA ILE A 106 8.71 11.86 4.87
C ILE A 106 8.04 11.75 3.50
N LEU A 107 8.81 11.44 2.45
CA LEU A 107 8.26 11.28 1.10
C LEU A 107 7.28 10.11 1.01
N ALA A 108 7.55 8.99 1.70
CA ALA A 108 6.62 7.87 1.81
C ALA A 108 5.30 8.29 2.49
N ILE A 109 5.36 9.05 3.59
CA ILE A 109 4.16 9.53 4.28
C ILE A 109 3.35 10.48 3.39
N ILE A 110 4.01 11.46 2.75
CA ILE A 110 3.35 12.43 1.87
C ILE A 110 2.66 11.72 0.70
N THR A 111 3.37 10.81 0.03
CA THR A 111 2.82 10.06 -1.11
C THR A 111 1.67 9.15 -0.71
N GLN A 112 1.72 8.57 0.50
CA GLN A 112 0.61 7.79 1.05
C GLN A 112 -0.63 8.64 1.31
N ILE A 113 -0.46 9.83 1.91
CA ILE A 113 -1.56 10.77 2.16
C ILE A 113 -2.20 11.20 0.82
N ILE A 114 -1.38 11.55 -0.17
CA ILE A 114 -1.88 11.93 -1.49
C ILE A 114 -2.66 10.77 -2.13
N SER A 115 -2.16 9.54 -2.01
CA SER A 115 -2.83 8.34 -2.54
C SER A 115 -4.20 8.08 -1.91
N ALA A 116 -4.41 8.48 -0.65
CA ALA A 116 -5.68 8.33 0.05
C ALA A 116 -6.79 9.23 -0.53
N PHE A 117 -6.44 10.43 -1.00
CA PHE A 117 -7.41 11.40 -1.54
C PHE A 117 -7.53 11.36 -3.07
N ALA A 118 -6.45 11.03 -3.77
CA ALA A 118 -6.37 11.18 -5.22
C ALA A 118 -6.18 9.83 -5.94
N ARG A 119 -7.29 9.13 -6.15
CA ARG A 119 -7.33 7.83 -6.84
C ARG A 119 -6.70 7.76 -8.24
N PRO A 120 -6.80 8.79 -9.12
CA PRO A 120 -6.23 8.69 -10.45
C PRO A 120 -4.69 8.75 -10.48
N ILE A 121 -4.05 9.28 -9.43
CA ILE A 121 -2.58 9.43 -9.37
C ILE A 121 -1.88 8.30 -8.59
N ILE A 122 -2.63 7.31 -8.12
CA ILE A 122 -2.12 6.10 -7.44
C ILE A 122 -0.97 5.41 -8.20
N PRO A 123 -0.96 5.30 -9.54
CA PRO A 123 0.17 4.68 -10.23
C PRO A 123 1.49 5.41 -9.93
N VAL A 124 1.47 6.74 -9.87
CA VAL A 124 2.67 7.55 -9.63
C VAL A 124 2.99 7.57 -8.14
N THR A 125 2.01 7.93 -7.31
CA THR A 125 2.21 8.08 -5.86
C THR A 125 2.53 6.76 -5.19
N GLY A 126 1.89 5.67 -5.63
CA GLY A 126 2.16 4.32 -5.15
C GLY A 126 3.54 3.81 -5.54
N THR A 127 4.04 4.18 -6.73
CA THR A 127 5.41 3.83 -7.14
C THR A 127 6.44 4.55 -6.28
N ILE A 128 6.26 5.85 -6.05
CA ILE A 128 7.15 6.64 -5.19
C ILE A 128 7.12 6.09 -3.76
N TYR A 129 5.91 5.83 -3.22
CA TYR A 129 5.75 5.20 -1.91
C TYR A 129 6.50 3.88 -1.82
N SER A 130 6.27 2.95 -2.75
CA SER A 130 6.89 1.63 -2.75
C SER A 130 8.41 1.71 -2.79
N PHE A 131 8.97 2.62 -3.59
CA PHE A 131 10.40 2.84 -3.68
C PHE A 131 10.98 3.38 -2.37
N CYS A 132 10.38 4.43 -1.81
CA CYS A 132 10.78 5.00 -0.52
C CYS A 132 10.66 4.00 0.62
N GLN A 133 9.59 3.21 0.64
CA GLN A 133 9.38 2.17 1.65
C GLN A 133 10.47 1.10 1.59
N GLY A 134 10.90 0.71 0.38
CA GLY A 134 12.04 -0.20 0.19
C GLY A 134 13.34 0.39 0.75
N PHE A 135 13.59 1.67 0.50
CA PHE A 135 14.76 2.37 1.03
C PHE A 135 14.77 2.40 2.57
N VAL A 136 13.63 2.71 3.19
CA VAL A 136 13.43 2.73 4.65
C VAL A 136 13.66 1.34 5.26
N ILE A 137 13.10 0.30 4.64
CA ILE A 137 13.30 -1.10 5.04
C ILE A 137 14.79 -1.46 5.02
N SER A 138 15.49 -1.13 3.94
CA SER A 138 16.91 -1.44 3.82
C SER A 138 17.78 -0.69 4.82
N PHE A 139 17.44 0.56 5.15
CA PHE A 139 18.11 1.26 6.25
C PHE A 139 18.00 0.49 7.56
N ILE A 140 16.79 0.00 7.89
CA ILE A 140 16.57 -0.80 9.11
C ILE A 140 17.42 -2.08 9.04
N VAL A 141 17.35 -2.85 7.95
CA VAL A 141 18.04 -4.13 7.84
C VAL A 141 19.57 -3.99 7.86
N PHE A 142 20.13 -3.05 7.10
CA PHE A 142 21.59 -2.98 6.89
C PHE A 142 22.31 -1.99 7.80
N THR A 143 21.59 -1.08 8.47
CA THR A 143 22.18 -0.11 9.40
C THR A 143 21.79 -0.37 10.84
N VAL A 144 20.49 -0.60 11.10
CA VAL A 144 20.00 -0.74 12.48
C VAL A 144 20.35 -2.12 13.04
N ILE A 145 20.14 -3.18 12.27
CA ILE A 145 20.42 -4.56 12.70
C ILE A 145 21.62 -5.18 11.96
N LYS A 146 22.65 -4.38 11.69
CA LYS A 146 23.88 -4.83 11.04
C LYS A 146 24.46 -6.07 11.73
N GLY A 147 24.82 -7.09 10.96
CA GLY A 147 25.23 -8.42 11.43
C GLY A 147 24.07 -9.39 11.72
N TYR A 148 22.82 -8.93 11.65
CA TYR A 148 21.60 -9.73 11.78
C TYR A 148 20.71 -9.57 10.54
N GLU A 149 21.31 -9.37 9.36
CA GLU A 149 20.56 -9.10 8.12
C GLU A 149 19.62 -10.26 7.73
N TYR A 150 19.92 -11.48 8.19
CA TYR A 150 19.08 -12.67 8.01
C TYR A 150 17.65 -12.50 8.57
N LEU A 151 17.44 -11.60 9.54
CA LEU A 151 16.10 -11.29 10.05
C LEU A 151 15.21 -10.66 8.98
N GLY A 152 15.79 -9.91 8.03
CA GLY A 152 15.05 -9.36 6.89
C GLY A 152 14.50 -10.46 5.98
N LEU A 153 15.32 -11.46 5.66
CA LEU A 153 14.88 -12.61 4.87
C LEU A 153 13.83 -13.45 5.63
N LEU A 154 14.03 -13.67 6.93
CA LEU A 154 13.07 -14.39 7.76
C LEU A 154 11.71 -13.67 7.81
N ALA A 155 11.71 -12.34 7.96
CA ALA A 155 10.49 -11.54 7.92
C ALA A 155 9.75 -11.67 6.57
N LEU A 156 10.49 -11.72 5.46
CA LEU A 156 9.93 -11.92 4.13
C LEU A 156 9.22 -13.28 4.02
N VAL A 157 9.88 -14.36 4.46
CA VAL A 157 9.31 -15.71 4.43
C VAL A 157 8.01 -15.79 5.25
N ILE A 158 8.01 -15.23 6.46
CA ILE A 158 6.81 -15.20 7.32
C ILE A 158 5.70 -14.36 6.67
N THR A 159 6.04 -13.22 6.05
CA THR A 159 5.06 -12.37 5.34
C THR A 159 4.40 -13.15 4.20
N VAL A 160 5.18 -13.83 3.37
CA VAL A 160 4.66 -14.66 2.27
C VAL A 160 3.77 -15.76 2.82
N ALA A 161 4.17 -16.43 3.90
CA ALA A 161 3.35 -17.45 4.55
C ALA A 161 1.99 -16.91 5.03
N ILE A 162 1.97 -15.71 5.65
CA ILE A 162 0.73 -15.05 6.11
C ILE A 162 -0.15 -14.67 4.92
N VAL A 163 0.41 -14.06 3.88
CA VAL A 163 -0.33 -13.65 2.68
C VAL A 163 -0.96 -14.87 1.99
N LEU A 164 -0.21 -15.97 1.84
CA LEU A 164 -0.72 -17.21 1.27
C LEU A 164 -1.82 -17.82 2.13
N THR A 165 -1.60 -17.88 3.46
CA THR A 165 -2.59 -18.42 4.40
C THR A 165 -3.89 -17.63 4.35
N MET A 166 -3.81 -16.30 4.39
CA MET A 166 -4.98 -15.43 4.30
C MET A 166 -5.65 -15.50 2.93
N GLY A 167 -4.87 -15.65 1.86
CA GLY A 167 -5.40 -15.87 0.51
C GLY A 167 -6.19 -17.17 0.39
N ILE A 168 -5.69 -18.26 0.95
CA ILE A 168 -6.39 -19.55 1.01
C ILE A 168 -7.67 -19.41 1.84
N LEU A 169 -7.58 -18.77 3.01
CA LEU A 169 -8.71 -18.57 3.92
C LEU A 169 -9.84 -17.75 3.28
N TYR A 170 -9.47 -16.72 2.51
CA TYR A 170 -10.40 -15.92 1.73
C TYR A 170 -11.03 -16.72 0.58
N SER A 171 -10.21 -17.45 -0.21
CA SER A 171 -10.70 -18.27 -1.31
C SER A 171 -11.63 -19.40 -0.84
N ALA A 172 -11.37 -19.96 0.34
CA ALA A 172 -12.23 -20.95 0.98
C ALA A 172 -13.56 -20.37 1.49
N LYS A 173 -13.77 -19.05 1.40
CA LYS A 173 -14.95 -18.32 1.89
C LYS A 173 -15.29 -18.57 3.36
N ILE A 174 -14.28 -18.94 4.16
CA ILE A 174 -14.42 -19.19 5.60
C ILE A 174 -14.77 -17.88 6.31
N ILE A 175 -14.17 -16.76 5.88
CA ILE A 175 -14.41 -15.44 6.44
C ILE A 175 -15.18 -14.58 5.43
N LYS A 176 -16.44 -14.26 5.76
CA LYS A 176 -17.28 -13.36 4.94
C LYS A 176 -17.05 -11.91 5.34
N VAL A 177 -16.58 -11.10 4.38
CA VAL A 177 -16.40 -9.65 4.58
C VAL A 177 -17.75 -8.94 4.55
N THR A 178 -18.25 -8.58 5.73
CA THR A 178 -19.49 -7.80 5.88
C THR A 178 -19.21 -6.29 5.94
N LYS A 179 -20.25 -5.46 5.79
CA LYS A 179 -20.12 -4.00 6.00
C LYS A 179 -19.62 -3.67 7.41
N LYS A 180 -20.08 -4.42 8.43
CA LYS A 180 -19.64 -4.26 9.83
C LYS A 180 -18.15 -4.59 9.97
N PHE A 181 -17.67 -5.68 9.35
CA PHE A 181 -16.26 -6.04 9.35
C PHE A 181 -15.37 -4.92 8.78
N ARG A 182 -15.75 -4.35 7.64
CA ARG A 182 -15.01 -3.21 7.04
C ARG A 182 -14.94 -1.98 7.94
N MET A 183 -16.04 -1.66 8.64
CA MET A 183 -16.07 -0.55 9.59
C MET A 183 -15.16 -0.81 10.80
N VAL A 184 -15.16 -2.03 11.33
CA VAL A 184 -14.26 -2.42 12.44
C VAL A 184 -12.80 -2.33 12.00
N MET A 185 -12.46 -2.86 10.82
CA MET A 185 -11.09 -2.78 10.28
C MET A 185 -10.64 -1.32 10.07
N LEU A 186 -11.52 -0.46 9.53
CA LEU A 186 -11.24 0.96 9.38
C LEU A 186 -11.03 1.63 10.75
N SER A 187 -11.86 1.33 11.74
CA SER A 187 -11.69 1.84 13.10
C SER A 187 -10.34 1.44 13.70
N LEU A 188 -9.96 0.16 13.57
CA LEU A 188 -8.67 -0.34 14.05
C LEU A 188 -7.51 0.38 13.37
N PHE A 189 -7.57 0.56 12.06
CA PHE A 189 -6.56 1.29 11.29
C PHE A 189 -6.41 2.74 11.78
N VAL A 190 -7.52 3.46 11.94
CA VAL A 190 -7.52 4.85 12.43
C VAL A 190 -7.02 4.93 13.87
N THR A 191 -7.38 3.97 14.73
CA THR A 191 -6.86 3.90 16.10
C THR A 191 -5.35 3.73 16.11
N MET A 192 -4.79 2.85 15.27
CA MET A 192 -3.33 2.66 15.20
C MET A 192 -2.60 3.92 14.75
N ILE A 193 -3.12 4.63 13.75
CA ILE A 193 -2.55 5.90 13.30
C ILE A 193 -2.66 6.95 14.41
N SER A 194 -3.81 7.06 15.05
CA SER A 194 -4.05 7.99 16.16
C SER A 194 -3.08 7.76 17.31
N VAL A 195 -2.88 6.50 17.72
CA VAL A 195 -1.91 6.13 18.75
C VAL A 195 -0.50 6.54 18.34
N SER A 196 -0.10 6.28 17.10
CA SER A 196 1.22 6.67 16.60
C SER A 196 1.43 8.19 16.62
N ILE A 197 0.42 8.97 16.24
CA ILE A 197 0.49 10.45 16.24
C ILE A 197 0.53 10.98 17.67
N ILE A 198 -0.31 10.46 18.58
CA ILE A 198 -0.33 10.86 20.00
C ILE A 198 1.02 10.54 20.65
N SER A 199 1.58 9.36 20.40
CA SER A 199 2.91 8.99 20.88
C SER A 199 3.99 9.92 20.33
N PHE A 200 3.93 10.27 19.05
CA PHE A 200 4.90 11.21 18.45
C PHE A 200 4.80 12.61 19.06
N LEU A 201 3.60 13.18 19.16
CA LEU A 201 3.37 14.49 19.78
C LEU A 201 3.75 14.51 21.26
N GLY A 202 3.41 13.44 21.99
CA GLY A 202 3.78 13.28 23.39
C GLY A 202 5.30 13.13 23.62
N TYR A 203 6.04 12.66 22.62
CA TYR A 203 7.50 12.62 22.67
C TYR A 203 8.15 13.99 22.46
N LEU A 204 7.51 14.90 21.71
CA LEU A 204 7.99 16.26 21.47
C LEU A 204 7.88 17.18 22.69
N ILE A 205 6.91 16.92 23.58
CA ILE A 205 6.69 17.71 24.79
C ILE A 205 7.64 17.21 25.91
N PRO A 206 8.56 18.03 26.43
CA PRO A 206 9.56 17.58 27.41
C PRO A 206 8.97 16.95 28.68
N PHE A 207 7.82 17.44 29.14
CA PHE A 207 7.13 16.94 30.33
C PHE A 207 6.57 15.52 30.16
N THR A 208 5.99 15.21 28.99
CA THR A 208 5.41 13.89 28.71
C THR A 208 6.42 12.91 28.11
N ARG A 209 7.56 13.41 27.60
CA ARG A 209 8.63 12.60 27.01
C ARG A 209 9.06 11.40 27.87
N PRO A 210 9.37 11.52 29.17
CA PRO A 210 9.80 10.38 29.98
C PRO A 210 8.69 9.32 30.15
N PHE A 211 7.43 9.75 30.25
CA PHE A 211 6.29 8.84 30.34
C PHE A 211 6.10 8.05 29.03
N VAL A 212 6.11 8.75 27.89
CA VAL A 212 6.00 8.13 26.56
C VAL A 212 7.18 7.20 26.29
N ALA A 213 8.40 7.64 26.63
CA ALA A 213 9.60 6.82 26.48
C ALA A 213 9.57 5.56 27.36
N SER A 214 9.00 5.63 28.57
CA SER A 214 8.83 4.46 29.45
C SER A 214 7.84 3.45 28.87
N ILE A 215 6.70 3.90 28.35
CA ILE A 215 5.70 3.03 27.73
C ILE A 215 6.24 2.37 26.46
N LEU A 216 6.84 3.17 25.56
CA LEU A 216 7.39 2.67 24.30
C LEU A 216 8.70 1.89 24.49
N GLY A 217 9.42 2.15 25.59
CA GLY A 217 10.63 1.43 25.96
C GLY A 217 10.35 0.10 26.68
N ASN A 218 9.13 -0.13 27.16
CA ASN A 218 8.77 -1.39 27.79
C ASN A 218 8.62 -2.49 26.73
N PHE A 219 9.46 -3.51 26.85
CA PHE A 219 9.49 -4.66 25.93
C PHE A 219 8.14 -5.37 25.83
N TRP A 220 7.52 -5.71 26.97
CA TRP A 220 6.27 -6.49 26.99
C TRP A 220 5.10 -5.74 26.34
N ILE A 221 5.02 -4.43 26.60
CA ILE A 221 3.99 -3.56 25.99
C ILE A 221 4.21 -3.47 24.48
N SER A 222 5.45 -3.19 24.05
CA SER A 222 5.80 -3.09 22.64
C SER A 222 5.57 -4.40 21.88
N LEU A 223 5.91 -5.53 22.50
CA LEU A 223 5.71 -6.86 21.94
C LEU A 223 4.22 -7.13 21.73
N GLY A 224 3.39 -6.87 22.75
CA GLY A 224 1.93 -7.03 22.68
C GLY A 224 1.30 -6.17 21.57
N LEU A 225 1.66 -4.88 21.50
CA LEU A 225 1.17 -3.97 20.47
C LEU A 225 1.59 -4.42 19.05
N THR A 226 2.80 -4.95 18.90
CA THR A 226 3.31 -5.43 17.62
C THR A 226 2.58 -6.69 17.16
N ILE A 227 2.34 -7.64 18.06
CA ILE A 227 1.57 -8.86 17.77
C ILE A 227 0.13 -8.51 17.36
N ILE A 228 -0.53 -7.64 18.12
CA ILE A 228 -1.88 -7.16 17.78
C ILE A 228 -1.88 -6.47 16.41
N SER A 229 -0.86 -5.65 16.12
CA SER A 229 -0.71 -4.99 14.81
C SER A 229 -0.61 -5.99 13.66
N ILE A 230 0.16 -7.09 13.84
CA ILE A 230 0.31 -8.14 12.81
C ILE A 230 -1.03 -8.84 12.57
N ILE A 231 -1.77 -9.16 13.64
CA ILE A 231 -3.09 -9.78 13.52
C ILE A 231 -4.04 -8.86 12.75
N ILE A 232 -4.10 -7.57 13.11
CA ILE A 232 -4.95 -6.59 12.43
C ILE A 232 -4.55 -6.46 10.95
N ALA A 233 -3.25 -6.33 10.66
CA ALA A 233 -2.77 -6.21 9.29
C ALA A 233 -3.09 -7.47 8.45
N SER A 234 -2.99 -8.67 9.06
CA SER A 234 -3.37 -9.92 8.40
C SER A 234 -4.87 -10.01 8.10
N LEU A 235 -5.74 -9.49 8.98
CA LEU A 235 -7.18 -9.39 8.73
C LEU A 235 -7.50 -8.32 7.67
N PHE A 236 -6.66 -7.30 7.56
CA PHE A 236 -6.79 -6.26 6.53
C PHE A 236 -6.62 -6.85 5.12
N LEU A 237 -5.76 -7.86 4.94
CA LEU A 237 -5.64 -8.59 3.65
C LEU A 237 -6.97 -9.16 3.17
N ILE A 238 -7.81 -9.65 4.09
CA ILE A 238 -9.15 -10.17 3.74
C ILE A 238 -10.02 -9.04 3.16
N THR A 239 -9.90 -7.83 3.71
CA THR A 239 -10.59 -6.64 3.19
C THR A 239 -10.03 -6.22 1.83
N ASP A 240 -8.72 -6.34 1.63
CA ASP A 240 -8.08 -6.06 0.34
C ASP A 240 -8.54 -7.05 -0.74
N PHE A 241 -8.57 -8.35 -0.45
CA PHE A 241 -9.08 -9.36 -1.36
C PHE A 241 -10.56 -9.13 -1.71
N ALA A 242 -11.40 -8.79 -0.71
CA ALA A 242 -12.78 -8.42 -0.96
C ALA A 242 -12.94 -7.15 -1.81
N THR A 243 -12.00 -6.22 -1.70
CA THR A 243 -11.97 -5.01 -2.55
C THR A 243 -11.62 -5.37 -3.99
N ILE A 244 -10.66 -6.28 -4.19
CA ILE A 244 -10.30 -6.81 -5.51
C ILE A 244 -11.50 -7.51 -6.15
N ASP A 245 -12.15 -8.42 -5.43
CA ASP A 245 -13.35 -9.13 -5.92
C ASP A 245 -14.47 -8.16 -6.28
N HIS A 246 -14.70 -7.13 -5.46
CA HIS A 246 -15.69 -6.10 -5.73
C HIS A 246 -15.37 -5.31 -7.00
N VAL A 247 -14.09 -4.94 -7.21
CA VAL A 247 -13.65 -4.18 -8.38
C VAL A 247 -13.84 -4.99 -9.66
N VAL A 248 -13.50 -6.28 -9.64
CA VAL A 248 -13.61 -7.16 -10.82
C VAL A 248 -15.05 -7.60 -11.08
N THR A 249 -15.78 -8.02 -10.05
CA THR A 249 -17.17 -8.52 -10.19
C THR A 249 -18.12 -7.43 -10.67
N ASN A 250 -17.94 -6.20 -10.17
CA ASN A 250 -18.75 -5.06 -10.60
C ASN A 250 -18.22 -4.39 -11.89
N LYS A 251 -17.21 -4.97 -12.55
CA LYS A 251 -16.61 -4.46 -13.79
C LYS A 251 -16.27 -2.97 -13.71
N LEU A 252 -15.69 -2.55 -12.59
CA LEU A 252 -15.31 -1.14 -12.40
C LEU A 252 -14.24 -0.72 -13.42
N PRO A 253 -14.13 0.59 -13.70
CA PRO A 253 -13.10 1.12 -14.58
C PRO A 253 -11.67 0.67 -14.24
N ALA A 254 -10.82 0.55 -15.27
CA ALA A 254 -9.41 0.14 -15.13
C ALA A 254 -8.60 0.98 -14.11
N LYS A 255 -9.02 2.23 -13.86
CA LYS A 255 -8.41 3.12 -12.85
C LYS A 255 -8.48 2.53 -11.43
N TYR A 256 -9.55 1.79 -11.11
CA TYR A 256 -9.73 1.16 -9.80
C TYR A 256 -8.82 -0.05 -9.59
N GLU A 257 -8.30 -0.67 -10.66
CA GLU A 257 -7.30 -1.75 -10.53
C GLU A 257 -6.04 -1.26 -9.82
N TRP A 258 -5.61 -0.02 -10.08
CA TRP A 258 -4.43 0.57 -9.44
C TRP A 258 -4.64 0.76 -7.94
N SER A 259 -5.83 1.23 -7.54
CA SER A 259 -6.18 1.40 -6.14
C SER A 259 -6.26 0.07 -5.39
N ALA A 260 -6.87 -0.95 -6.00
CA ALA A 260 -6.96 -2.28 -5.40
C ALA A 260 -5.59 -2.96 -5.30
N ALA A 261 -4.78 -2.85 -6.36
CA ALA A 261 -3.43 -3.41 -6.39
C ALA A 261 -2.50 -2.74 -5.36
N PHE A 262 -2.60 -1.42 -5.22
CA PHE A 262 -1.83 -0.64 -4.27
C PHE A 262 -2.25 -0.93 -2.82
N GLY A 263 -3.54 -1.01 -2.52
CA GLY A 263 -4.03 -1.37 -1.18
C GLY A 263 -3.49 -2.72 -0.72
N LEU A 264 -3.56 -3.73 -1.60
CA LEU A 264 -2.98 -5.04 -1.31
C LEU A 264 -1.46 -4.96 -1.10
N ALA A 265 -0.72 -4.27 -1.99
CA ALA A 265 0.73 -4.11 -1.84
C ALA A 265 1.11 -3.38 -0.54
N PHE A 266 0.37 -2.34 -0.18
CA PHE A 266 0.55 -1.59 1.07
C PHE A 266 0.40 -2.49 2.29
N THR A 267 -0.65 -3.31 2.35
CA THR A 267 -0.87 -4.23 3.47
C THR A 267 0.23 -5.29 3.55
N VAL A 268 0.68 -5.81 2.40
CA VAL A 268 1.83 -6.74 2.36
C VAL A 268 3.09 -6.11 2.92
N LEU A 269 3.42 -4.88 2.49
CA LEU A 269 4.58 -4.13 3.00
C LEU A 269 4.44 -3.80 4.49
N TRP A 270 3.23 -3.50 4.93
CA TRP A 270 2.94 -3.20 6.31
C TRP A 270 3.15 -4.43 7.22
N ILE A 271 2.64 -5.59 6.81
CA ILE A 271 2.89 -6.87 7.49
C ILE A 271 4.38 -7.15 7.57
N TYR A 272 5.11 -6.97 6.47
CA TYR A 272 6.57 -7.18 6.43
C TYR A 272 7.29 -6.31 7.47
N VAL A 273 7.01 -5.01 7.50
CA VAL A 273 7.64 -4.11 8.48
C VAL A 273 7.29 -4.48 9.91
N LYS A 274 6.06 -4.92 10.17
CA LYS A 274 5.63 -5.34 11.52
C LYS A 274 6.26 -6.65 11.98
N ILE A 275 6.43 -7.62 11.09
CA ILE A 275 7.15 -8.85 11.41
C ILE A 275 8.62 -8.56 11.62
N LEU A 276 9.23 -7.72 10.78
CA LEU A 276 10.61 -7.29 10.96
C LEU A 276 10.78 -6.62 12.33
N ASP A 277 9.89 -5.70 12.70
CA ASP A 277 9.89 -5.04 14.00
C ASP A 277 9.70 -6.02 15.18
N LEU A 278 8.87 -7.06 15.01
CA LEU A 278 8.71 -8.14 15.99
C LEU A 278 10.02 -8.90 16.20
N LEU A 279 10.67 -9.31 15.12
CA LEU A 279 11.94 -10.05 15.17
C LEU A 279 13.05 -9.20 15.81
N ILE A 280 13.13 -7.92 15.46
CA ILE A 280 14.07 -6.97 16.05
C ILE A 280 13.85 -6.86 17.56
N GLN A 281 12.60 -6.77 18.02
CA GLN A 281 12.29 -6.70 19.45
C GLN A 281 12.72 -7.97 20.20
N ILE A 282 12.43 -9.15 19.65
CA ILE A 282 12.75 -10.44 20.28
C ILE A 282 14.27 -10.62 20.39
N VAL A 283 15.00 -10.41 19.29
CA VAL A 283 16.46 -10.55 19.27
C VAL A 283 17.12 -9.47 20.11
N GLY A 284 16.60 -8.24 20.04
CA GLY A 284 17.09 -7.10 20.81
C GLY A 284 16.96 -7.30 22.32
N HIS A 285 15.86 -7.90 22.78
CA HIS A 285 15.69 -8.23 24.19
C HIS A 285 16.62 -9.33 24.66
N SER A 286 16.90 -10.35 23.83
CA SER A 286 17.85 -11.42 24.17
C SER A 286 19.30 -10.95 24.34
N LYS A 287 19.64 -9.73 23.91
CA LYS A 287 20.99 -9.17 24.02
C LYS A 287 21.23 -8.36 25.31
N ASN A 288 20.16 -7.93 25.98
CA ASN A 288 20.21 -7.17 27.23
C ASN A 288 20.13 -8.10 28.43
#